data_AF-A0A1F2PCT9-F1
#
_entry.id   AF-A0A1F2PCT9-F1
#
_cell.length_a   1.000
_cell.length_b   1.000
_cell.length_c   1.000
_cell.angle_alpha   90.00
_cell.angle_beta   90.00
_cell.angle_gamma   90.00
#
_symmetry.space_group_name_H-M   'P 1'
#
loop_
_entity.id
_entity.type
_entity.pdbx_description
1 polymer ?
#
loop_
_entity_poly.entity_id
_entity_poly.type
_entity_poly.pdbx_seq_one_letter_code
_entity_poly.pdbx_strand_id
1 'polypeptide(L)'
;MIQECIEEMKHKGGAEGAAEFIRCIKRHKEEVYWDEELGRLKVAAEVWQDGWEDLMREVTAKLGITDRNSYIAVKNKYNLTMY
;
A
#
# COMPACT_ATOMS: atom_id res chain seq x y z
N MET A 1 -1.87 -9.80 12.84
CA MET A 1 -0.88 -8.92 12.18
C MET A 1 -1.40 -8.32 10.89
N ILE A 2 -1.38 -8.99 9.72
CA ILE A 2 -1.92 -8.38 8.47
C ILE A 2 -3.44 -8.13 8.57
N GLN A 3 -4.17 -9.04 9.23
CA GLN A 3 -5.62 -8.88 9.46
C GLN A 3 -5.97 -7.58 10.18
N GLU A 4 -5.20 -7.20 11.22
CA GLU A 4 -5.42 -5.95 11.97
C GLU A 4 -5.21 -4.74 11.05
N CYS A 5 -4.17 -4.75 10.22
CA CYS A 5 -3.95 -3.69 9.22
C CYS A 5 -5.12 -3.58 8.22
N ILE A 6 -5.68 -4.71 7.78
CA ILE A 6 -6.83 -4.74 6.86
C ILE A 6 -8.09 -4.23 7.57
N GLU A 7 -8.30 -4.57 8.83
CA GLU A 7 -9.42 -4.08 9.62
C GLU A 7 -9.34 -2.57 9.81
N GLU A 8 -8.16 -2.03 10.13
CA GLU A 8 -7.94 -0.58 10.22
C GLU A 8 -8.17 0.11 8.87
N MET A 9 -7.73 -0.50 7.76
CA MET A 9 -8.00 -0.01 6.41
C MET A 9 -9.49 0.10 6.14
N LYS A 10 -10.27 -0.93 6.51
CA LYS A 10 -11.73 -0.96 6.32
C LYS A 10 -12.44 0.05 7.22
N HIS A 11 -11.98 0.20 8.46
CA HIS A 11 -12.57 1.13 9.43
C HIS A 11 -12.41 2.59 8.99
N LYS A 12 -11.23 2.97 8.50
CA LYS A 12 -10.99 4.34 7.99
C LYS A 12 -11.56 4.56 6.58
N GLY A 13 -11.51 3.54 5.73
CA GLY A 13 -12.03 3.59 4.37
C GLY A 13 -11.27 4.52 3.43
N GLY A 14 -11.59 4.43 2.14
CA GLY A 14 -11.05 5.30 1.08
C GLY A 14 -9.51 5.33 1.02
N ALA A 15 -8.98 6.49 0.59
CA ALA A 15 -7.55 6.72 0.46
C ALA A 15 -6.82 6.78 1.82
N GLU A 16 -7.47 7.28 2.87
CA GLU A 16 -6.89 7.38 4.20
C GLU A 16 -6.67 6.00 4.84
N GLY A 17 -7.65 5.11 4.73
CA GLY A 17 -7.50 3.71 5.16
C GLY A 17 -6.41 2.99 4.39
N ALA A 18 -6.32 3.20 3.07
CA ALA A 18 -5.26 2.62 2.25
C ALA A 18 -3.86 3.14 2.63
N ALA A 19 -3.73 4.42 2.97
CA ALA A 19 -2.47 4.98 3.45
C ALA A 19 -2.06 4.39 4.81
N GLU A 20 -3.03 4.23 5.71
CA GLU A 20 -2.80 3.61 7.03
C GLU A 20 -2.44 2.14 6.92
N PHE A 21 -3.03 1.42 5.97
CA PHE A 21 -2.62 0.06 5.65
C PHE A 21 -1.14 -0.02 5.28
N ILE A 22 -0.67 0.84 4.36
CA ILE A 22 0.75 0.89 3.96
C ILE A 22 1.66 1.21 5.16
N ARG A 23 1.25 2.13 6.03
CA ARG A 23 2.01 2.44 7.26
C ARG A 23 2.05 1.26 8.21
N CYS A 24 0.94 0.54 8.38
CA CYS A 24 0.85 -0.62 9.25
C CYS A 24 1.78 -1.75 8.78
N ILE A 25 1.74 -2.12 7.49
CA ILE A 25 2.59 -3.19 6.97
C ILE A 25 4.09 -2.80 6.99
N LYS A 26 4.42 -1.53 6.73
CA LYS A 26 5.80 -1.03 6.91
C LYS A 26 6.30 -1.15 8.35
N ARG A 27 5.43 -0.94 9.36
CA ARG A 27 5.80 -1.19 10.78
C ARG A 27 6.09 -2.66 11.05
N HIS A 28 5.45 -3.56 10.30
CA HIS A 28 5.75 -4.99 10.31
C HIS A 28 7.00 -5.38 9.49
N LYS A 29 7.78 -4.38 9.01
CA LYS A 29 8.98 -4.53 8.18
C LYS A 29 8.72 -5.07 6.77
N GLU A 30 7.49 -4.95 6.29
CA GLU A 30 7.16 -5.24 4.90
C GLU A 30 7.65 -4.12 3.99
N GLU A 31 8.42 -4.47 2.95
CA GLU A 31 8.86 -3.51 1.94
C GLU A 31 7.79 -3.32 0.87
N VAL A 32 7.35 -2.08 0.72
CA VAL A 32 6.40 -1.65 -0.31
C VAL A 32 7.09 -0.70 -1.27
N TYR A 33 6.95 -0.98 -2.57
CA TYR A 33 7.52 -0.18 -3.65
C TYR A 33 6.53 -0.02 -4.79
N TRP A 34 6.82 0.96 -5.67
CA TRP A 34 6.09 1.14 -6.93
C TRP A 34 6.72 0.27 -8.01
N ASP A 35 5.89 -0.52 -8.67
CA ASP A 35 6.28 -1.38 -9.79
C ASP A 35 5.84 -0.71 -11.11
N GLU A 36 6.81 -0.27 -11.92
CA GLU A 36 6.52 0.45 -13.17
C GLU A 36 5.92 -0.46 -14.26
N GLU A 37 6.25 -1.75 -14.25
CA GLU A 37 5.74 -2.70 -15.25
C GLU A 37 4.28 -3.06 -14.98
N LEU A 38 3.92 -3.24 -13.70
CA LEU A 38 2.57 -3.57 -13.27
C LEU A 38 1.69 -2.32 -13.05
N GLY A 39 2.29 -1.13 -12.99
CA GLY A 39 1.57 0.11 -12.74
C GLY A 39 0.84 0.11 -11.39
N ARG A 40 1.41 -0.53 -10.37
CA ARG A 40 0.81 -0.62 -9.03
C ARG A 40 1.85 -0.62 -7.92
N LEU A 41 1.38 -0.40 -6.68
CA LEU A 41 2.16 -0.75 -5.51
C LEU A 41 2.29 -2.27 -5.39
N LYS A 42 3.46 -2.69 -4.94
CA LYS A 42 3.81 -4.08 -4.71
C LYS A 42 4.46 -4.23 -3.35
N VAL A 43 4.18 -5.32 -2.65
CA VAL A 43 4.90 -5.69 -1.43
C VAL A 43 5.88 -6.83 -1.74
N ALA A 44 7.06 -6.80 -1.14
CA ALA A 44 8.09 -7.82 -1.35
C ALA A 44 7.60 -9.25 -1.03
N ALA A 45 6.71 -9.39 -0.04
CA ALA A 45 6.13 -10.68 0.34
C ALA A 45 5.21 -11.32 -0.70
N GLU A 46 4.78 -10.61 -1.75
CA GLU A 46 4.04 -11.20 -2.88
C GLU A 46 4.81 -12.36 -3.54
N VAL A 47 6.14 -12.41 -3.40
CA VAL A 47 6.98 -13.46 -4.01
C VAL A 47 6.79 -14.83 -3.35
N TRP A 48 6.40 -14.88 -2.07
CA TRP A 48 6.28 -16.14 -1.31
C TRP A 48 4.95 -16.29 -0.57
N GLN A 49 4.08 -15.27 -0.58
CA GLN A 49 2.79 -15.30 0.09
C GLN A 49 1.68 -14.86 -0.86
N ASP A 50 0.76 -15.79 -1.14
CA ASP A 50 -0.45 -15.54 -1.91
C ASP A 50 -1.42 -14.56 -1.21
N GLY A 51 -2.23 -13.86 -2.01
CA GLY A 51 -3.29 -12.95 -1.54
C GLY A 51 -2.89 -11.49 -1.38
N TRP A 52 -1.59 -11.17 -1.41
CA TRP A 52 -1.11 -9.79 -1.39
C TRP A 52 -1.41 -9.03 -2.69
N GLU A 53 -1.40 -9.71 -3.83
CA GLU A 53 -1.62 -9.05 -5.13
C GLU A 53 -2.97 -8.32 -5.17
N ASP A 54 -4.08 -8.99 -4.87
CA ASP A 54 -5.42 -8.40 -4.88
C ASP A 54 -5.53 -7.23 -3.89
N LEU A 55 -4.95 -7.41 -2.70
CA LEU A 55 -4.95 -6.39 -1.66
C LEU A 55 -4.17 -5.14 -2.09
N MET A 56 -2.98 -5.33 -2.67
CA MET A 56 -2.14 -4.23 -3.14
C MET A 56 -2.73 -3.53 -4.37
N ARG A 57 -3.45 -4.25 -5.24
CA ARG A 57 -4.26 -3.64 -6.31
C ARG A 57 -5.36 -2.75 -5.75
N GLU A 58 -6.11 -3.22 -4.77
CA GLU A 58 -7.16 -2.43 -4.10
C GLU A 58 -6.58 -1.17 -3.44
N VAL A 59 -5.48 -1.32 -2.71
CA VAL A 59 -4.79 -0.22 -2.02
C VAL A 59 -4.28 0.83 -3.01
N THR A 60 -3.65 0.38 -4.10
CA THR A 60 -3.17 1.27 -5.18
C THR A 60 -4.31 2.09 -5.77
N ALA A 61 -5.44 1.42 -6.09
CA ALA A 61 -6.61 2.07 -6.65
C ALA A 61 -7.24 3.07 -5.66
N LYS A 62 -7.36 2.70 -4.38
CA LYS A 62 -7.87 3.58 -3.32
C LYS A 62 -7.00 4.82 -3.09
N LEU A 63 -5.69 4.68 -3.25
CA LEU A 63 -4.75 5.80 -3.17
C LEU A 63 -4.76 6.69 -4.42
N GLY A 64 -5.41 6.24 -5.50
CA GLY A 64 -5.45 6.96 -6.77
C GLY A 64 -4.08 7.02 -7.46
N ILE A 65 -3.25 5.99 -7.26
CA ILE A 65 -1.94 5.91 -7.89
C ILE A 65 -2.09 5.26 -9.26
N THR A 66 -1.76 6.00 -10.31
CA THR A 66 -1.85 5.58 -11.71
C THR A 66 -0.48 5.53 -12.39
N ASP A 67 0.49 6.24 -11.84
CA ASP A 67 1.81 6.46 -12.41
C ASP A 67 2.81 6.89 -11.33
N ARG A 68 4.09 6.94 -11.70
CA ARG A 68 5.17 7.30 -10.78
C ARG A 68 4.99 8.68 -10.13
N ASN A 69 4.45 9.68 -10.84
CA ASN A 69 4.25 11.01 -10.28
C ASN A 69 3.13 10.99 -9.23
N SER A 70 2.02 10.30 -9.53
CA SER A 70 0.94 10.08 -8.56
C SER A 70 1.43 9.32 -7.32
N TYR A 71 2.32 8.33 -7.49
CA TYR A 71 2.96 7.63 -6.38
C TYR A 71 3.78 8.59 -5.51
N ILE A 72 4.64 9.41 -6.12
CA ILE A 72 5.44 10.40 -5.37
C ILE A 72 4.54 11.40 -4.63
N ALA A 73 3.47 11.87 -5.27
CA ALA A 73 2.51 12.79 -4.68
C ALA A 73 1.81 12.17 -3.46
N VAL A 74 1.32 10.93 -3.58
CA VAL A 74 0.69 10.18 -2.48
C VAL A 74 1.68 9.90 -1.37
N LYS A 75 2.90 9.47 -1.72
CA LYS A 75 3.98 9.19 -0.77
C LYS A 75 4.29 10.40 0.10
N ASN A 76 4.35 11.59 -0.50
CA ASN A 76 4.57 12.85 0.22
C ASN A 76 3.33 13.27 1.02
N LYS A 77 2.13 13.19 0.43
CA LYS A 77 0.86 13.57 1.06
C LYS A 77 0.59 12.78 2.34
N TYR A 78 0.83 11.47 2.31
CA TYR A 78 0.60 10.56 3.44
C TYR A 78 1.88 10.18 4.17
N ASN A 79 3.01 10.84 3.91
CA ASN A 79 4.30 10.55 4.54
C ASN A 79 4.62 9.04 4.61
N LEU A 80 4.50 8.34 3.48
CA LEU A 80 4.71 6.88 3.40
C LEU A 80 6.21 6.49 3.37
N THR A 81 7.09 7.47 3.50
CA THR A 81 8.56 7.37 3.48
C THR A 81 9.20 6.91 4.79
N MET A 82 8.43 6.50 5.80
CA MET A 82 8.99 6.35 7.16
C MET A 82 10.22 5.43 7.21
N TYR A 83 11.33 6.04 7.66
CA TYR A 83 12.71 5.57 7.83
C TYR A 83 12.84 4.39 8.80
#